data_AF-A0AAW1CN70-F1
#
_entry.id   AF-A0AAW1CN70-F1
#
_cell.length_a   1.000
_cell.length_b   1.000
_cell.length_c   1.000
_cell.angle_alpha   90.00
_cell.angle_beta   90.00
_cell.angle_gamma   90.00
#
_symmetry.space_group_name_H-M   'P 1'
#
loop_
_entity.id
_entity.type
_entity.pdbx_description
1 polymer ?
#
loop_
_entity_poly.entity_id
_entity_poly.type
_entity_poly.pdbx_seq_one_letter_code
_entity_poly.pdbx_strand_id
1 'polypeptide(L)'
;MDFSFNLNNFFKQEITRINYSLLPENFTGDRRTYRFCTEAVSLILDEMGIASAKAQGLLKPITSSDKLRNSEHSVYLLLDLEGNNQNGSVIGMLKMGKKRLYMFDRIGHCHEVVPLCVLDFYVHESKQRMGCGKKLFEYMLNEEKVEPEKLAIDRPSDKFLFFLRKHYGLTNIVRQNNNYVVFEGFFNSLDDSANSRSRKQSSSPDYSPFSVGKRDVTYNGRHTAHKPEATVGKIIHSSPVL
;
A
#
# COMPACT_ATOMS: atom_id res chain seq x y z
N MET A 1 -0.17 1.71 24.60
CA MET A 1 1.09 2.46 24.59
C MET A 1 0.79 3.85 25.09
N ASP A 2 1.51 4.26 26.12
CA ASP A 2 1.22 5.47 26.87
C ASP A 2 2.27 6.52 26.53
N PHE A 3 1.86 7.79 26.49
CA PHE A 3 2.74 8.91 26.17
C PHE A 3 2.74 9.92 27.32
N SER A 4 3.79 10.73 27.41
CA SER A 4 3.97 11.74 28.46
C SER A 4 3.09 12.99 28.31
N PHE A 5 2.29 13.06 27.26
CA PHE A 5 1.33 14.13 26.98
C PHE A 5 -0.09 13.57 26.91
N ASN A 6 -1.07 14.43 27.17
CA ASN A 6 -2.47 14.05 27.10
C ASN A 6 -2.95 13.98 25.63
N LEU A 7 -3.25 12.77 25.16
CA LEU A 7 -3.75 12.50 23.80
C LEU A 7 -5.14 13.08 23.58
N ASN A 8 -5.97 13.13 24.62
CA ASN A 8 -7.34 13.63 24.54
C ASN A 8 -7.40 15.13 24.19
N ASN A 9 -6.28 15.85 24.25
CA ASN A 9 -6.17 17.21 23.71
C ASN A 9 -6.36 17.26 22.18
N PHE A 10 -5.97 16.20 21.45
CA PHE A 10 -5.98 16.15 19.98
C PHE A 10 -6.98 15.13 19.45
N PHE A 11 -7.14 14.01 20.15
CA PHE A 11 -8.01 12.92 19.74
C PHE A 11 -9.30 12.96 20.55
N LYS A 12 -10.43 13.06 19.84
CA LYS A 12 -11.77 13.12 20.44
C LYS A 12 -12.59 11.87 20.15
N GLN A 13 -12.07 10.99 19.32
CA GLN A 13 -12.71 9.76 18.88
C GLN A 13 -11.78 8.59 19.17
N GLU A 14 -12.39 7.43 19.38
CA GLU A 14 -11.66 6.20 19.65
C GLU A 14 -10.83 5.75 18.44
N ILE A 15 -11.31 5.99 17.22
CA ILE A 15 -10.56 5.76 15.99
C ILE A 15 -10.42 7.09 15.26
N THR A 16 -9.22 7.38 14.77
CA THR A 16 -8.94 8.60 14.01
C THR A 16 -8.00 8.29 12.87
N ARG A 17 -8.32 8.86 11.70
CA ARG A 17 -7.47 8.81 10.51
C ARG A 17 -6.47 9.97 10.51
N ILE A 18 -5.22 9.64 10.17
CA ILE A 18 -4.09 10.55 10.03
C ILE A 18 -3.51 10.39 8.62
N ASN A 19 -3.27 11.49 7.93
CA ASN A 19 -2.65 11.51 6.60
C ASN A 19 -1.30 12.27 6.63
N TYR A 20 -0.79 12.65 5.46
CA TYR A 20 0.47 13.39 5.30
C TYR A 20 0.57 14.71 6.09
N SER A 21 -0.57 15.30 6.50
CA SER A 21 -0.60 16.50 7.34
C SER A 21 -0.13 16.24 8.78
N LEU A 22 -0.14 14.98 9.22
CA LEU A 22 0.07 14.55 10.61
C LEU A 22 -0.92 15.15 11.60
N LEU A 23 -2.16 15.36 11.15
CA LEU A 23 -3.26 15.82 11.99
C LEU A 23 -4.40 14.80 11.96
N PRO A 24 -5.17 14.69 13.06
CA PRO A 24 -6.51 14.12 13.05
C PRO A 24 -7.37 14.71 11.95
N GLU A 25 -8.15 13.88 11.25
CA GLU A 25 -9.08 14.34 10.20
C GLU A 25 -10.07 15.42 10.69
N ASN A 26 -10.45 15.36 11.96
CA ASN A 26 -11.35 16.33 12.61
C ASN A 26 -10.60 17.35 13.49
N PHE A 27 -9.33 17.64 13.18
CA PHE A 27 -8.53 18.56 13.98
C PHE A 27 -9.05 20.01 13.90
N THR A 28 -9.19 20.65 15.06
CA THR A 28 -9.52 22.07 15.19
C THR A 28 -8.58 22.70 16.22
N GLY A 29 -7.95 23.83 15.88
CA GLY A 29 -7.07 24.52 16.80
C GLY A 29 -6.35 25.71 16.17
N ASP A 30 -5.69 26.50 17.02
CA ASP A 30 -4.87 27.62 16.59
C ASP A 30 -3.49 27.13 16.10
N ARG A 31 -2.64 28.08 15.68
CA ARG A 31 -1.28 27.77 15.19
C ARG A 31 -0.41 27.07 16.23
N ARG A 32 -0.65 27.29 17.53
CA ARG A 32 0.13 26.69 18.61
C ARG A 32 -0.29 25.24 18.82
N THR A 33 -1.59 24.99 18.91
CA THR A 33 -2.16 23.65 19.03
C THR A 33 -1.82 22.80 17.81
N TYR A 34 -1.80 23.40 16.60
CA TYR A 34 -1.37 22.73 15.38
C TYR A 34 0.05 22.15 15.54
N ARG A 35 1.03 22.97 15.92
CA ARG A 35 2.43 22.54 16.05
C ARG A 35 2.57 21.41 17.06
N PHE A 36 1.98 21.60 18.23
CA PHE A 36 2.02 20.60 19.29
C PHE A 36 1.36 19.28 18.85
N CYS A 37 0.21 19.35 18.17
CA CYS A 37 -0.47 18.17 17.64
C CYS A 37 0.41 17.42 16.64
N THR A 38 1.04 18.13 15.70
CA THR A 38 1.92 17.49 14.71
C THR A 38 3.14 16.83 15.36
N GLU A 39 3.72 17.43 16.41
CA GLU A 39 4.83 16.85 17.17
C GLU A 39 4.38 15.59 17.92
N ALA A 40 3.23 15.65 18.60
CA ALA A 40 2.63 14.53 19.32
C ALA A 40 2.30 13.34 18.39
N VAL A 41 1.64 13.62 17.26
CA VAL A 41 1.31 12.60 16.25
C VAL A 41 2.57 12.00 15.63
N SER A 42 3.61 12.81 15.41
CA SER A 42 4.88 12.30 14.88
C SER A 42 5.49 11.27 15.82
N LEU A 43 5.59 11.60 17.11
CA LEU A 43 6.11 10.69 18.13
C LEU A 43 5.26 9.42 18.26
N ILE A 44 3.93 9.53 18.23
CA ILE A 44 3.03 8.37 18.24
C ILE A 44 3.32 7.43 17.06
N LEU A 45 3.42 7.97 15.84
CA LEU A 45 3.64 7.17 14.64
C LEU A 45 5.02 6.50 14.64
N ASP A 46 6.04 7.20 15.13
CA ASP A 46 7.40 6.67 15.20
C ASP A 46 7.50 5.51 16.22
N GLU A 47 6.95 5.68 17.43
CA GLU A 47 6.93 4.62 18.45
C GLU A 47 6.07 3.42 18.04
N MET A 48 4.87 3.67 17.48
CA MET A 48 4.01 2.59 16.97
C MET A 48 4.65 1.87 15.77
N GLY A 49 5.37 2.59 14.92
CA GLY A 49 6.12 2.03 13.80
C GLY A 49 7.28 1.14 14.26
N ILE A 50 8.03 1.57 15.29
CA ILE A 50 9.10 0.77 15.92
C ILE A 50 8.53 -0.50 16.54
N ALA A 51 7.44 -0.37 17.32
CA ALA A 51 6.77 -1.50 17.94
C ALA A 51 6.25 -2.51 16.91
N SER A 52 5.64 -2.02 15.82
CA SER A 52 5.20 -2.86 14.70
C SER A 52 6.37 -3.61 14.05
N ALA A 53 7.49 -2.93 13.77
CA ALA A 53 8.66 -3.58 13.20
C ALA A 53 9.23 -4.67 14.11
N LYS A 54 9.32 -4.41 15.42
CA LYS A 54 9.77 -5.39 16.41
C LYS A 54 8.86 -6.63 16.41
N ALA A 55 7.55 -6.44 16.41
CA ALA A 55 6.58 -7.53 16.40
C ALA A 55 6.62 -8.37 15.11
N GLN A 56 7.05 -7.77 13.99
CA GLN A 56 7.21 -8.42 12.69
C GLN A 56 8.63 -8.96 12.42
N GLY A 57 9.59 -8.71 13.32
CA GLY A 57 10.99 -9.09 13.13
C GLY A 57 11.71 -8.29 12.04
N LEU A 58 11.25 -7.06 11.75
CA LEU A 58 11.86 -6.17 10.75
C LEU A 58 13.06 -5.41 11.35
N LEU A 59 14.12 -5.23 10.56
CA LEU A 59 15.30 -4.46 10.98
C LEU A 59 15.03 -2.96 11.14
N LYS A 60 14.08 -2.42 10.38
CA LYS A 60 13.71 -1.00 10.40
C LYS A 60 12.19 -0.84 10.35
N PRO A 61 11.61 0.16 11.02
CA PRO A 61 10.19 0.46 10.94
C PRO A 61 9.79 0.80 9.51
N ILE A 62 8.69 0.23 9.03
CA ILE A 62 8.10 0.55 7.72
C ILE A 62 7.08 1.69 7.79
N THR A 63 6.74 2.12 9.00
CA THR A 63 5.85 3.24 9.31
C THR A 63 6.59 4.23 10.20
N SER A 64 6.55 5.50 9.84
CA SER A 64 7.08 6.61 10.62
C SER A 64 6.38 7.90 10.18
N SER A 65 6.50 8.94 10.99
CA SER A 65 6.01 10.28 10.70
C SER A 65 6.55 10.81 9.38
N ASP A 66 7.86 10.70 9.17
CA ASP A 66 8.56 11.11 7.94
C ASP A 66 8.08 10.33 6.71
N LYS A 67 7.93 9.00 6.82
CA LYS A 67 7.43 8.17 5.71
C LYS A 67 5.98 8.51 5.35
N LEU A 68 5.15 8.81 6.36
CA LEU A 68 3.76 9.19 6.12
C LEU A 68 3.67 10.55 5.42
N ARG A 69 4.44 11.55 5.88
CA ARG A 69 4.50 12.89 5.29
C ARG A 69 4.89 12.88 3.82
N ASN A 70 5.79 11.97 3.44
CA ASN A 70 6.29 11.83 2.08
C ASN A 70 5.51 10.77 1.26
N SER A 71 4.23 10.53 1.57
CA SER A 71 3.39 9.54 0.88
C SER A 71 1.92 9.96 0.83
N GLU A 72 1.16 9.32 -0.04
CA GLU A 72 -0.32 9.41 -0.07
C GLU A 72 -0.98 8.35 0.84
N HIS A 73 -0.25 7.82 1.81
CA HIS A 73 -0.77 6.83 2.74
C HIS A 73 -1.65 7.49 3.81
N SER A 74 -2.44 6.67 4.48
CA SER A 74 -3.21 7.07 5.66
C SER A 74 -3.00 6.04 6.76
N VAL A 75 -3.05 6.49 8.01
CA VAL A 75 -2.92 5.66 9.20
C VAL A 75 -4.18 5.84 10.04
N TYR A 76 -4.86 4.75 10.32
CA TYR A 76 -5.94 4.69 11.30
C TYR A 76 -5.34 4.31 12.65
N LEU A 77 -5.52 5.17 13.65
CA LEU A 77 -5.09 4.92 15.03
C LEU A 77 -6.31 4.54 15.87
N LEU A 78 -6.17 3.48 16.67
CA LEU A 78 -7.15 3.09 17.70
C LEU A 78 -6.62 3.53 19.07
N LEU A 79 -7.45 4.24 19.83
CA LEU A 79 -7.13 4.88 21.10
C LEU A 79 -8.03 4.34 22.22
N ASP A 80 -7.47 4.24 23.41
CA ASP A 80 -8.18 4.09 24.67
C ASP A 80 -8.21 5.48 25.33
N LEU A 81 -9.30 6.23 25.23
CA LEU A 81 -9.36 7.61 25.73
C LEU A 81 -9.37 7.69 27.27
N GLU A 82 -9.77 6.60 27.94
CA GLU A 82 -9.82 6.52 29.41
C GLU A 82 -8.51 6.00 30.01
N GLY A 83 -7.65 5.40 29.18
CA GLY A 83 -6.34 4.89 29.57
C GLY A 83 -5.40 5.96 30.13
N ASN A 84 -4.32 5.49 30.78
CA ASN A 84 -3.23 6.33 31.28
C ASN A 84 -3.70 7.51 32.15
N ASN A 85 -4.49 7.23 33.19
CA ASN A 85 -5.07 8.25 34.07
C ASN A 85 -5.85 9.34 33.30
N GLN A 86 -6.69 8.93 32.33
CA GLN A 86 -7.47 9.83 31.45
C GLN A 86 -6.63 10.74 30.53
N ASN A 87 -5.34 10.42 30.34
CA ASN A 87 -4.51 11.05 29.31
C ASN A 87 -4.61 10.33 27.96
N GLY A 88 -5.26 9.17 27.93
CA GLY A 88 -5.40 8.33 26.77
C GLY A 88 -4.18 7.44 26.50
N SER A 89 -4.40 6.38 25.75
CA SER A 89 -3.37 5.43 25.30
C SER A 89 -3.62 5.02 23.86
N VAL A 90 -2.57 4.75 23.10
CA VAL A 90 -2.71 4.18 21.74
C VAL A 90 -2.73 2.65 21.83
N ILE A 91 -3.76 2.03 21.27
CA ILE A 91 -3.96 0.58 21.24
C ILE A 91 -3.35 -0.04 19.98
N GLY A 92 -3.55 0.58 18.82
CA GLY A 92 -3.22 -0.03 17.54
C GLY A 92 -3.16 0.97 16.39
N MET A 93 -2.60 0.49 15.28
CA MET A 93 -2.33 1.25 14.07
C MET A 93 -2.60 0.39 12.83
N LEU A 94 -3.29 0.93 11.84
CA LEU A 94 -3.52 0.32 10.53
C LEU A 94 -3.16 1.33 9.43
N LYS A 95 -2.09 1.05 8.69
CA LYS A 95 -1.62 1.89 7.58
C LYS A 95 -2.15 1.37 6.26
N MET A 96 -2.79 2.24 5.51
CA MET A 96 -3.37 2.01 4.20
C MET A 96 -2.71 2.90 3.15
N GLY A 97 -2.75 2.50 1.88
CA GLY A 97 -2.32 3.37 0.79
C GLY A 97 -2.48 2.72 -0.58
N LYS A 98 -2.69 3.55 -1.60
CA LYS A 98 -2.75 3.06 -2.99
C LYS A 98 -1.35 2.79 -3.52
N LYS A 99 -1.16 1.67 -4.21
CA LYS A 99 0.12 1.29 -4.84
C LYS A 99 -0.09 0.89 -6.28
N ARG A 100 0.75 1.39 -7.18
CA ARG A 100 0.83 0.89 -8.55
C ARG A 100 1.56 -0.44 -8.55
N LEU A 101 0.86 -1.52 -8.93
CA LEU A 101 1.36 -2.88 -8.89
C LEU A 101 1.13 -3.56 -10.23
N TYR A 102 2.07 -4.42 -10.62
CA TYR A 102 1.88 -5.43 -11.66
C TYR A 102 1.51 -6.73 -10.97
N MET A 103 0.32 -7.26 -11.25
CA MET A 103 -0.25 -8.42 -10.58
C MET A 103 -0.69 -9.45 -11.59
N PHE A 104 -0.47 -10.72 -11.27
CA PHE A 104 -0.82 -11.86 -12.10
C PHE A 104 -2.11 -12.49 -11.59
N ASP A 105 -3.06 -12.69 -12.50
CA ASP A 105 -4.27 -13.48 -12.20
C ASP A 105 -3.96 -14.99 -12.20
N ARG A 106 -4.99 -15.82 -11.96
CA ARG A 106 -4.85 -17.28 -11.90
C ARG A 106 -4.48 -17.93 -13.25
N ILE A 107 -4.72 -17.24 -14.36
CA ILE A 107 -4.41 -17.71 -15.73
C ILE A 107 -2.99 -17.26 -16.13
N GLY A 108 -2.38 -16.36 -15.35
CA GLY A 108 -1.04 -15.85 -15.57
C GLY A 108 -1.00 -14.55 -16.38
N HIS A 109 -2.15 -13.90 -16.64
CA HIS A 109 -2.13 -12.59 -17.28
C HIS A 109 -1.66 -11.51 -16.29
N CYS A 110 -0.81 -10.63 -16.78
CA CYS A 110 -0.30 -9.50 -16.02
C CYS A 110 -1.24 -8.30 -16.16
N HIS A 111 -1.66 -7.76 -15.03
CA HIS A 111 -2.50 -6.57 -14.92
C HIS A 111 -1.72 -5.46 -14.23
N GLU A 112 -1.67 -4.28 -14.84
CA GLU A 112 -1.22 -3.07 -14.16
C GLU A 112 -2.41 -2.42 -13.43
N VAL A 113 -2.35 -2.39 -12.11
CA VAL A 113 -3.44 -1.94 -11.24
C VAL A 113 -2.97 -0.95 -10.17
N VAL A 114 -3.89 -0.17 -9.62
CA VAL A 114 -3.62 0.75 -8.49
C VAL A 114 -4.58 0.46 -7.33
N PRO A 115 -4.48 -0.73 -6.68
CA PRO A 115 -5.36 -1.10 -5.58
C PRO A 115 -5.09 -0.30 -4.31
N LEU A 116 -6.09 -0.27 -3.42
CA LEU A 116 -5.89 0.09 -2.04
C LEU A 116 -5.20 -1.07 -1.31
N CYS A 117 -4.12 -0.75 -0.61
CA CYS A 117 -3.29 -1.75 0.05
C CYS A 117 -3.28 -1.60 1.56
N VAL A 118 -3.26 -2.74 2.26
CA VAL A 118 -2.85 -2.81 3.67
C VAL A 118 -1.32 -2.87 3.70
N LEU A 119 -0.69 -1.87 4.32
CA LEU A 119 0.76 -1.65 4.26
C LEU A 119 1.47 -1.85 5.62
N ASP A 120 0.74 -1.76 6.72
CA ASP A 120 1.23 -2.09 8.06
C ASP A 120 0.01 -2.27 8.98
N PHE A 121 0.02 -3.25 9.86
CA PHE A 121 -1.09 -3.48 10.78
C PHE A 121 -0.59 -4.05 12.10
N TYR A 122 -0.80 -3.27 13.17
CA TYR A 122 -0.27 -3.58 14.48
C TYR A 122 -1.28 -3.24 15.58
N VAL A 123 -1.39 -4.15 16.54
CA VAL A 123 -2.11 -3.94 17.80
C VAL A 123 -1.12 -4.28 18.91
N HIS A 124 -1.02 -3.39 19.90
CA HIS A 124 -0.14 -3.56 21.05
C HIS A 124 -0.34 -4.94 21.69
N GLU A 125 0.74 -5.61 22.07
CA GLU A 125 0.73 -7.03 22.45
C GLU A 125 -0.26 -7.32 23.57
N SER A 126 -0.36 -6.44 24.57
CA SER A 126 -1.29 -6.57 25.70
C SER A 126 -2.77 -6.44 25.34
N LYS A 127 -3.09 -5.99 24.13
CA LYS A 127 -4.46 -5.81 23.62
C LYS A 127 -4.77 -6.73 22.43
N GLN A 128 -3.84 -7.60 22.04
CA GLN A 128 -4.08 -8.59 20.98
C GLN A 128 -5.14 -9.60 21.41
N ARG A 129 -5.88 -10.12 20.42
CA ARG A 129 -6.98 -11.10 20.61
C ARG A 129 -8.18 -10.62 21.44
N MET A 130 -8.26 -9.33 21.77
CA MET A 130 -9.40 -8.70 22.45
C MET A 130 -10.41 -8.03 21.49
N GLY A 131 -10.33 -8.30 20.19
CA GLY A 131 -11.22 -7.70 19.17
C GLY A 131 -10.78 -6.34 18.63
N CYS A 132 -9.76 -5.69 19.23
CA CYS A 132 -9.25 -4.38 18.80
C CYS A 132 -8.86 -4.34 17.32
N GLY A 133 -8.17 -5.36 16.82
CA GLY A 133 -7.80 -5.45 15.40
C GLY A 133 -9.01 -5.54 14.48
N LYS A 134 -10.04 -6.29 14.87
CA LYS A 134 -11.29 -6.40 14.11
C LYS A 134 -11.99 -5.04 14.02
N LYS A 135 -12.13 -4.36 15.17
CA LYS A 135 -12.74 -3.03 15.27
C LYS A 135 -12.04 -2.02 14.37
N LEU A 136 -10.70 -1.96 14.42
CA LEU A 136 -9.91 -1.04 13.60
C LEU A 136 -10.03 -1.36 12.10
N PHE A 137 -10.05 -2.64 11.74
CA PHE A 137 -10.17 -3.06 10.34
C PHE A 137 -11.57 -2.81 9.78
N GLU A 138 -12.64 -3.10 10.54
CA GLU A 138 -14.03 -2.80 10.14
C GLU A 138 -14.27 -1.31 9.95
N TYR A 139 -13.73 -0.47 10.86
CA TYR A 139 -13.79 0.98 10.68
C TYR A 139 -13.14 1.41 9.36
N MET A 140 -11.92 0.92 9.08
CA MET A 140 -11.22 1.23 7.83
C MET A 140 -12.02 0.77 6.59
N LEU A 141 -12.59 -0.44 6.59
CA LEU A 141 -13.39 -0.92 5.46
C LEU A 141 -14.61 -0.02 5.17
N ASN A 142 -15.26 0.45 6.23
CA ASN A 142 -16.43 1.34 6.12
C ASN A 142 -16.04 2.72 5.58
N GLU A 143 -14.96 3.30 6.10
CA GLU A 143 -14.46 4.62 5.65
C GLU A 143 -14.00 4.57 4.18
N GLU A 144 -13.23 3.54 3.81
CA GLU A 144 -12.71 3.36 2.45
C GLU A 144 -13.76 2.79 1.48
N LYS A 145 -14.94 2.38 1.98
CA LYS A 145 -16.04 1.76 1.22
C LYS A 145 -15.58 0.61 0.34
N VAL A 146 -14.80 -0.29 0.93
CA VAL A 146 -14.13 -1.38 0.20
C VAL A 146 -14.42 -2.72 0.85
N GLU A 147 -14.60 -3.74 0.02
CA GLU A 147 -14.72 -5.12 0.49
C GLU A 147 -13.33 -5.70 0.81
N PRO A 148 -13.20 -6.56 1.84
CA PRO A 148 -11.91 -7.15 2.23
C PRO A 148 -11.16 -7.86 1.10
N GLU A 149 -11.87 -8.58 0.21
CA GLU A 149 -11.29 -9.32 -0.92
C GLU A 149 -10.68 -8.42 -2.01
N LYS A 150 -11.05 -7.14 -2.03
CA LYS A 150 -10.54 -6.14 -3.00
C LYS A 150 -9.26 -5.46 -2.52
N LEU A 151 -8.77 -5.79 -1.33
CA LEU A 151 -7.52 -5.26 -0.79
C LEU A 151 -6.32 -6.08 -1.27
N ALA A 152 -5.24 -5.38 -1.61
CA ALA A 152 -3.92 -6.00 -1.75
C ALA A 152 -3.14 -5.86 -0.44
N ILE A 153 -2.40 -6.88 -0.05
CA ILE A 153 -1.73 -6.91 1.27
C ILE A 153 -0.24 -7.08 1.09
N ASP A 154 0.54 -6.12 1.59
CA ASP A 154 2.00 -6.16 1.53
C ASP A 154 2.55 -7.11 2.60
N ARG A 155 3.13 -8.24 2.17
CA ARG A 155 3.82 -9.20 3.04
C ARG A 155 3.05 -9.55 4.34
N PRO A 156 1.82 -10.10 4.24
CA PRO A 156 1.04 -10.40 5.44
C PRO A 156 1.73 -11.42 6.33
N SER A 157 1.68 -11.18 7.65
CA SER A 157 2.06 -12.19 8.64
C SER A 157 1.03 -13.32 8.72
N ASP A 158 1.43 -14.50 9.20
CA ASP A 158 0.50 -15.62 9.42
C ASP A 158 -0.63 -15.27 10.39
N LYS A 159 -0.34 -14.44 11.41
CA LYS A 159 -1.36 -13.91 12.32
C LYS A 159 -2.42 -13.11 11.57
N PHE A 160 -2.00 -12.31 10.59
CA PHE A 160 -2.92 -11.50 9.80
C PHE A 160 -3.69 -12.32 8.77
N LEU A 161 -3.06 -13.28 8.10
CA LEU A 161 -3.76 -14.24 7.23
C LEU A 161 -4.85 -15.02 8.01
N PHE A 162 -4.52 -15.50 9.21
CA PHE A 162 -5.50 -16.15 10.08
C PHE A 162 -6.64 -15.21 10.48
N PHE A 163 -6.33 -13.96 10.81
CA PHE A 163 -7.32 -12.93 11.12
C PHE A 163 -8.30 -12.73 9.94
N LEU A 164 -7.79 -12.61 8.72
CA LEU A 164 -8.60 -12.43 7.51
C LEU A 164 -9.49 -13.63 7.22
N ARG A 165 -8.95 -14.84 7.35
CA ARG A 165 -9.73 -16.08 7.23
C ARG A 165 -10.85 -16.14 8.27
N LYS A 166 -10.53 -15.85 9.54
CA LYS A 166 -11.49 -15.95 10.65
C LYS A 166 -12.64 -14.95 10.53
N HIS A 167 -12.34 -13.71 10.16
CA HIS A 167 -13.30 -12.61 10.24
C HIS A 167 -13.98 -12.27 8.91
N TYR A 168 -13.35 -12.58 7.78
CA TYR A 168 -13.84 -12.22 6.45
C TYR A 168 -13.89 -13.42 5.48
N GLY A 169 -13.65 -14.65 5.95
CA GLY A 169 -13.74 -15.85 5.12
C GLY A 169 -12.67 -15.96 4.02
N LEU A 170 -11.65 -15.09 4.02
CA LEU A 170 -10.63 -15.04 2.99
C LEU A 170 -9.64 -16.22 3.11
N THR A 171 -9.90 -17.30 2.38
CA THR A 171 -9.09 -18.53 2.38
C THR A 171 -8.23 -18.69 1.14
N ASN A 172 -8.73 -18.24 -0.01
CA ASN A 172 -8.14 -18.55 -1.32
C ASN A 172 -7.11 -17.49 -1.70
N ILE A 173 -5.90 -17.66 -1.19
CA ILE A 173 -4.76 -16.75 -1.40
C ILE A 173 -4.21 -16.88 -2.83
N VAL A 174 -3.95 -15.74 -3.46
CA VAL A 174 -3.17 -15.62 -4.70
C VAL A 174 -1.89 -14.84 -4.40
N ARG A 175 -0.77 -15.56 -4.27
CA ARG A 175 0.55 -14.97 -3.97
C ARG A 175 1.14 -14.34 -5.23
N GLN A 176 1.71 -13.15 -5.08
CA GLN A 176 2.33 -12.39 -6.16
C GLN A 176 3.85 -12.40 -6.02
N ASN A 177 4.57 -12.25 -7.13
CA ASN A 177 6.04 -12.22 -7.15
C ASN A 177 6.64 -10.99 -6.45
N ASN A 178 5.86 -9.91 -6.30
CA ASN A 178 6.26 -8.70 -5.60
C ASN A 178 6.04 -8.77 -4.07
N ASN A 179 5.76 -9.97 -3.52
CA ASN A 179 5.42 -10.26 -2.13
C ASN A 179 4.06 -9.74 -1.65
N TYR A 180 3.25 -9.18 -2.53
CA TYR A 180 1.85 -8.91 -2.20
C TYR A 180 1.04 -10.20 -2.19
N VAL A 181 -0.02 -10.17 -1.41
CA VAL A 181 -1.06 -11.20 -1.38
C VAL A 181 -2.38 -10.53 -1.71
N VAL A 182 -3.12 -11.14 -2.62
CA VAL A 182 -4.54 -10.86 -2.87
C VAL A 182 -5.34 -12.13 -2.68
N PHE A 183 -6.67 -12.00 -2.64
CA PHE A 183 -7.57 -13.14 -2.52
C PHE A 183 -8.39 -13.31 -3.79
N GLU A 184 -8.99 -14.49 -3.93
CA GLU A 184 -10.02 -14.71 -4.92
C GLU A 184 -11.13 -13.65 -4.81
N GLY A 185 -11.66 -13.21 -5.95
CA GLY A 185 -12.55 -12.06 -6.02
C GLY A 185 -11.84 -10.75 -6.36
N PHE A 186 -10.53 -10.62 -6.08
CA PHE A 186 -9.79 -9.37 -6.34
C PHE A 186 -9.84 -8.91 -7.80
N PHE A 187 -9.63 -9.82 -8.76
CA PHE A 187 -9.58 -9.49 -10.19
C PHE A 187 -10.96 -9.38 -10.85
N ASN A 188 -12.03 -9.89 -10.23
CA ASN A 188 -13.37 -9.93 -10.84
C ASN A 188 -13.89 -8.53 -11.24
N SER A 189 -13.51 -7.49 -10.49
CA SER A 189 -13.91 -6.11 -10.79
C SER A 189 -13.10 -5.43 -11.92
N LEU A 190 -11.97 -6.01 -12.32
CA LEU A 190 -11.16 -5.49 -13.42
C LEU A 190 -11.77 -5.84 -14.78
N ASP A 191 -12.41 -7.01 -14.88
CA ASP A 191 -13.06 -7.47 -16.10
C ASP A 191 -14.27 -6.60 -16.47
N ASP A 192 -15.05 -6.14 -15.48
CA ASP A 192 -16.20 -5.25 -15.71
C ASP A 192 -15.78 -3.87 -16.25
N SER A 193 -14.64 -3.36 -15.77
CA SER A 193 -14.14 -2.05 -16.18
C SER A 193 -13.42 -2.09 -17.55
N ALA A 194 -12.82 -3.24 -17.92
CA ALA A 194 -12.30 -3.48 -19.27
C ALA A 194 -13.41 -3.59 -20.32
N ASN A 195 -14.51 -4.29 -20.01
CA ASN A 195 -15.67 -4.44 -20.92
C ASN A 195 -16.45 -3.14 -21.16
N SER A 196 -16.38 -2.18 -20.23
CA SER A 196 -16.98 -0.86 -20.44
C SER A 196 -16.20 0.01 -21.46
N ARG A 197 -14.89 -0.22 -21.61
CA ARG A 197 -14.02 0.54 -22.52
C ARG A 197 -14.02 -0.01 -23.95
N SER A 198 -14.29 -1.30 -24.15
CA SER A 198 -14.40 -1.92 -25.47
C SER A 198 -15.72 -1.63 -26.19
N ARG A 199 -16.74 -1.12 -25.50
CA ARG A 199 -18.09 -0.85 -26.10
C ARG A 199 -18.25 0.52 -26.75
N LYS A 200 -17.17 1.31 -26.91
CA LYS A 200 -17.20 2.68 -27.49
C LYS A 200 -16.39 2.87 -28.79
N GLN A 201 -16.01 1.80 -29.48
CA GLN A 201 -15.50 1.93 -30.86
C GLN A 201 -16.29 1.03 -31.82
N SER A 202 -17.43 1.54 -32.26
CA SER A 202 -18.10 1.12 -33.47
C SER A 202 -18.41 2.35 -34.30
N SER A 203 -17.52 2.70 -35.24
CA SER A 203 -17.85 3.34 -36.50
C SER A 203 -16.57 3.49 -37.33
N SER A 204 -16.27 2.48 -38.15
CA SER A 204 -15.39 2.64 -39.30
C SER A 204 -16.02 3.63 -40.28
N PRO A 205 -15.30 4.63 -40.81
CA PRO A 205 -15.66 5.21 -42.07
C PRO A 205 -14.86 4.53 -43.18
N ASP A 206 -15.61 3.96 -44.12
CA ASP A 206 -15.14 3.65 -45.46
C ASP A 206 -14.72 4.93 -46.20
N TYR A 207 -13.88 4.72 -47.21
CA TYR A 207 -13.51 5.63 -48.31
C TYR A 207 -12.20 6.42 -48.19
N SER A 208 -11.24 5.99 -49.02
CA SER A 208 -10.09 6.76 -49.48
C SER A 208 -10.50 7.74 -50.59
N PRO A 209 -9.87 8.90 -50.67
CA PRO A 209 -9.31 9.29 -51.97
C PRO A 209 -7.95 9.99 -51.82
N PHE A 210 -7.16 9.93 -52.90
CA PHE A 210 -5.87 10.60 -53.14
C PHE A 210 -4.60 9.80 -52.80
N SER A 211 -4.30 8.88 -53.71
CA SER A 211 -2.95 8.56 -54.16
C SER A 211 -2.31 9.74 -54.89
N VAL A 212 -1.28 10.39 -54.30
CA VAL A 212 -0.22 11.11 -55.02
C VAL A 212 1.08 11.12 -54.20
N GLY A 213 2.17 10.63 -54.80
CA GLY A 213 3.51 11.20 -54.60
C GLY A 213 4.45 10.53 -53.60
N LYS A 214 5.34 9.68 -54.12
CA LYS A 214 6.61 9.31 -53.48
C LYS A 214 7.36 10.55 -52.97
N ARG A 215 7.71 10.57 -51.68
CA ARG A 215 8.87 11.30 -51.15
C ARG A 215 9.48 10.49 -50.00
N ASP A 216 10.75 10.15 -50.16
CA ASP A 216 11.60 9.62 -49.10
C ASP A 216 11.70 10.64 -47.96
N VAL A 217 11.32 10.22 -46.75
CA VAL A 217 11.54 10.98 -45.52
C VAL A 217 12.55 10.20 -44.68
N THR A 218 13.78 10.70 -44.67
CA THR A 218 14.88 10.25 -43.82
C THR A 218 14.57 10.58 -42.35
N TYR A 219 14.42 9.55 -41.52
CA TYR A 219 14.33 9.70 -40.08
C TYR A 219 15.73 9.80 -39.47
N ASN A 220 16.10 10.99 -39.02
CA ASN A 220 17.25 11.20 -38.13
C ASN A 220 16.79 11.10 -36.67
N GLY A 221 17.27 10.08 -35.93
CA GLY A 221 17.31 10.18 -34.45
C GLY A 221 17.29 8.89 -33.62
N ARG A 222 18.47 8.58 -33.05
CA ARG A 222 18.72 8.04 -31.67
C ARG A 222 18.63 6.54 -31.35
N HIS A 223 18.85 5.64 -32.31
CA HIS A 223 19.20 4.23 -31.98
C HIS A 223 20.32 3.68 -32.87
N THR A 224 21.51 4.26 -32.80
CA THR A 224 22.73 3.67 -33.38
C THR A 224 23.94 4.01 -32.51
N ALA A 225 24.01 3.43 -31.32
CA ALA A 225 25.26 3.39 -30.55
C ALA A 225 25.94 2.05 -30.82
N HIS A 226 27.21 2.08 -31.20
CA HIS A 226 28.03 0.91 -31.47
C HIS A 226 28.21 0.10 -30.18
N LYS A 227 27.81 -1.18 -30.20
CA LYS A 227 28.00 -2.11 -29.08
C LYS A 227 29.42 -2.70 -29.17
N PRO A 228 30.31 -2.52 -28.19
CA PRO A 228 31.62 -3.16 -28.23
C PRO A 228 31.48 -4.67 -28.01
N GLU A 229 32.32 -5.46 -28.69
CA GLU A 229 32.39 -6.92 -28.52
C GLU A 229 32.88 -7.29 -27.11
N ALA A 230 32.23 -8.29 -26.51
CA ALA A 230 32.56 -8.77 -25.17
C ALA A 230 33.72 -9.79 -25.21
N THR A 231 34.81 -9.50 -24.50
CA THR A 231 36.05 -10.31 -24.48
C THR A 231 35.98 -11.57 -23.59
N VAL A 232 34.82 -11.88 -23.01
CA VAL A 232 34.68 -12.97 -22.00
C VAL A 232 34.78 -14.37 -22.62
N GLY A 233 34.66 -14.50 -23.95
CA GLY A 233 34.66 -15.80 -24.65
C GLY A 233 36.01 -16.28 -25.24
N LYS A 234 37.13 -15.58 -25.02
CA LYS A 234 38.43 -15.91 -25.69
C LYS A 234 39.48 -16.60 -24.80
N ILE A 235 39.08 -17.28 -23.72
CA ILE A 235 40.01 -18.05 -22.88
C ILE A 235 39.53 -19.50 -22.72
N ILE A 236 39.27 -20.21 -23.82
CA ILE A 236 39.26 -21.67 -23.83
C ILE A 236 39.73 -22.12 -25.22
N HIS A 237 41.04 -22.35 -25.36
CA HIS A 237 41.64 -23.42 -26.19
C HIS A 237 43.13 -23.15 -26.43
N SER A 238 43.98 -23.75 -25.61
CA SER A 238 45.30 -24.21 -26.03
C SER A 238 45.93 -25.08 -24.94
N SER A 239 45.72 -26.38 -25.05
CA SER A 239 46.63 -27.46 -24.62
C SER A 239 46.31 -28.68 -25.50
N PRO A 240 47.23 -29.63 -25.76
CA PRO A 240 48.69 -29.65 -25.59
C PRO A 240 49.38 -29.95 -26.95
N VAL A 241 50.70 -30.19 -26.99
CA VAL A 241 51.38 -31.32 -27.69
C VAL A 241 52.92 -31.17 -27.55
N LEU A 242 53.53 -32.24 -27.01
CA LEU A 242 54.94 -32.68 -26.94
C LEU A 242 55.94 -31.88 -26.08
#